data_AF-A0A239J3D3-F1
#
_entry.id   AF-A0A239J3D3-F1
#
_cell.length_a   1.000
_cell.length_b   1.000
_cell.length_c   1.000
_cell.angle_alpha   90.00
_cell.angle_beta   90.00
_cell.angle_gamma   90.00
#
_symmetry.space_group_name_H-M   'P 1'
#
loop_
_entity.id
_entity.type
_entity.pdbx_description
1 polymer ?
#
loop_
_entity_poly.entity_id
_entity_poly.type
_entity_poly.pdbx_seq_one_letter_code
_entity_poly.pdbx_strand_id
1 'polypeptide(L)'
;MTYPLVSELAKAGIRVTVSCRVLKLARQPYYRWRNAPVRDADVLRAYRINALHDAHHDDPTFGYRYLADQARRAGWRMSRHTARKLCSQAGILSCAQRRRRGKGKKAGPPVFDDHVKPVLRAMARELRRHDMVGSMGRAGPAGDNAAMESLWSLLQTNVLNQQRSATRHELRLAIVVWIERKYHRQRAQDTLDGLTPIELEAKLTEPLTLTA
;
A
#
# COMPACT_ATOMS: atom_id res chain seq x y z
N MET A 1 13.57 -16.74 19.67
CA MET A 1 13.45 -16.43 21.11
C MET A 1 14.02 -17.61 21.88
N THR A 2 15.23 -17.50 22.43
CA THR A 2 15.95 -18.66 23.00
C THR A 2 15.88 -18.71 24.54
N TYR A 3 15.43 -17.64 25.19
CA TYR A 3 15.33 -17.56 26.66
C TYR A 3 14.17 -18.36 27.29
N PRO A 4 12.98 -18.50 26.66
CA PRO A 4 11.95 -19.41 27.16
C PRO A 4 12.48 -20.84 27.33
N LEU A 5 13.25 -21.34 26.35
CA LEU A 5 13.91 -22.65 26.41
C LEU A 5 14.87 -22.76 27.60
N VAL A 6 15.68 -21.74 27.88
CA VAL A 6 16.56 -21.73 29.06
C VAL A 6 15.74 -21.86 30.36
N SER A 7 14.56 -21.23 30.42
CA SER A 7 13.69 -21.32 31.59
C SER A 7 13.04 -22.70 31.74
N GLU A 8 12.64 -23.33 30.64
CA GLU A 8 12.11 -24.71 30.65
C GLU A 8 13.18 -25.71 31.12
N LEU A 9 14.41 -25.60 30.61
CA LEU A 9 15.54 -26.44 31.04
C LEU A 9 15.86 -26.23 32.53
N ALA A 10 15.76 -25.00 33.02
CA ALA A 10 15.96 -24.70 34.44
C ALA A 10 14.90 -25.36 35.34
N LYS A 11 13.63 -25.41 34.90
CA LYS A 11 12.56 -26.13 35.61
C LYS A 11 12.82 -27.64 35.63
N ALA A 12 13.43 -28.18 34.57
CA ALA A 12 13.87 -29.58 34.51
C ALA A 12 15.16 -29.87 35.33
N GLY A 13 15.64 -28.92 36.14
CA GLY A 13 16.80 -29.09 37.01
C GLY A 13 18.16 -28.81 36.35
N ILE A 14 18.18 -28.39 35.08
CA ILE A 14 19.43 -28.06 34.39
C ILE A 14 19.88 -26.64 34.78
N ARG A 15 21.11 -26.51 35.27
CA ARG A 15 21.66 -25.21 35.67
C ARG A 15 21.66 -24.21 34.50
N VAL A 16 21.12 -23.02 34.72
CA VAL A 16 21.08 -21.89 33.75
C VAL A 16 22.46 -21.61 33.15
N THR A 17 23.52 -21.74 33.94
CA THR A 17 24.91 -21.57 33.48
C THR A 17 25.31 -22.55 32.37
N VAL A 18 24.84 -23.80 32.47
CA VAL A 18 25.08 -24.84 31.46
C VAL A 18 24.28 -24.54 30.21
N SER A 19 22.97 -24.30 30.34
CA SER A 19 22.10 -24.01 29.19
C SER A 19 22.53 -22.76 28.41
N CYS A 20 22.85 -21.65 29.10
CA CYS A 20 23.35 -20.44 28.45
C CYS A 20 24.70 -20.68 27.74
N ARG A 21 25.60 -21.49 28.31
CA ARG A 21 26.88 -21.81 27.69
C ARG A 21 26.70 -22.63 26.40
N VAL A 22 25.86 -23.66 26.44
CA VAL A 22 25.55 -24.51 25.28
C VAL A 22 24.88 -23.71 24.17
N LEU A 23 23.92 -22.85 24.51
CA LEU A 23 23.20 -22.02 23.55
C LEU A 23 23.97 -20.75 23.12
N LYS A 24 25.21 -20.56 23.61
CA LYS A 24 26.06 -19.39 23.36
C LYS A 24 25.36 -18.05 23.69
N LEU A 25 24.63 -18.01 24.80
CA LEU A 25 23.91 -16.85 25.31
C LEU A 25 24.62 -16.23 26.51
N ALA A 26 24.57 -14.90 26.62
CA ALA A 26 25.00 -14.21 27.83
C ALA A 26 23.97 -14.41 28.98
N ARG A 27 24.47 -14.58 30.20
CA ARG A 27 23.62 -14.81 31.41
C ARG A 27 22.86 -13.57 31.86
N GLN A 28 23.50 -12.40 31.81
CA GLN A 28 22.93 -11.12 32.24
C GLN A 28 21.61 -10.79 31.50
N PRO A 29 21.54 -10.89 30.15
CA PRO A 29 20.29 -10.73 29.42
C PRO A 29 19.19 -11.73 29.78
N TYR A 30 19.52 -12.99 30.12
CA TYR A 30 18.53 -13.98 30.54
C TYR A 30 17.84 -13.56 31.84
N TYR A 31 18.60 -13.14 32.85
CA TYR A 31 18.00 -12.69 34.11
C TYR A 31 17.21 -11.39 33.94
N ARG A 32 17.68 -10.48 33.07
CA ARG A 32 16.91 -9.28 32.70
C ARG A 32 15.58 -9.64 32.03
N TRP A 33 15.60 -10.60 31.11
CA TRP A 33 14.40 -11.13 30.47
C TRP A 33 13.51 -11.86 31.48
N ARG A 34 14.05 -12.62 32.44
CA ARG A 34 13.26 -13.35 33.44
C ARG A 34 12.41 -12.42 34.29
N ASN A 35 12.90 -11.23 34.60
CA ASN A 35 12.17 -10.23 35.37
C ASN A 35 11.08 -9.51 34.56
N ALA A 36 11.24 -9.41 33.24
CA ALA A 36 10.28 -8.78 32.33
C ALA A 36 10.29 -9.50 30.96
N PRO A 37 9.67 -10.69 30.87
CA PRO A 37 9.82 -11.57 29.70
C PRO A 37 9.09 -11.04 28.47
N VAL A 38 8.06 -10.23 28.69
CA VAL A 38 7.32 -9.48 27.67
C VAL A 38 7.28 -8.02 28.13
N ARG A 39 7.86 -7.12 27.36
CA ARG A 39 7.83 -5.68 27.65
C ARG A 39 6.64 -5.04 26.95
N ASP A 40 6.18 -3.90 27.43
CA ASP A 40 5.11 -3.13 26.75
C ASP A 40 5.47 -2.79 25.29
N ALA A 41 6.76 -2.59 25.01
CA ALA A 41 7.25 -2.39 23.66
C ALA A 41 7.07 -3.62 22.75
N ASP A 42 7.17 -4.84 23.31
CA ASP A 42 6.94 -6.09 22.58
C ASP A 42 5.44 -6.29 22.31
N VAL A 43 4.60 -5.95 23.28
CA VAL A 43 3.13 -5.95 23.13
C VAL A 43 2.70 -4.95 22.05
N LEU A 44 3.17 -3.71 22.13
CA LEU A 44 2.90 -2.69 21.12
C LEU A 44 3.39 -3.11 19.73
N ARG A 45 4.55 -3.76 19.67
CA ARG A 45 5.08 -4.30 18.41
C ARG A 45 4.17 -5.38 17.84
N ALA A 46 3.66 -6.28 18.67
CA ALA A 46 2.72 -7.32 18.25
C ALA A 46 1.42 -6.72 17.70
N TYR A 47 0.82 -5.76 18.41
CA TYR A 47 -0.38 -5.08 17.93
C TYR A 47 -0.15 -4.32 16.62
N ARG A 48 1.01 -3.66 16.45
CA ARG A 48 1.36 -3.03 15.18
C ARG A 48 1.52 -4.03 14.04
N ILE A 49 2.06 -5.22 14.32
CA ILE A 49 2.14 -6.29 13.31
C ILE A 49 0.73 -6.74 12.92
N ASN A 50 -0.17 -6.94 13.89
CA ASN A 50 -1.56 -7.30 13.62
C ASN A 50 -2.26 -6.24 12.76
N ALA A 51 -2.12 -4.95 13.11
CA ALA A 51 -2.68 -3.86 12.32
C ALA A 51 -2.16 -3.82 10.87
N LEU A 52 -0.87 -4.14 10.67
CA LEU A 52 -0.30 -4.27 9.31
C LEU A 52 -0.84 -5.50 8.57
N HIS A 53 -1.11 -6.59 9.29
CA HIS A 53 -1.69 -7.80 8.73
C HIS A 53 -3.15 -7.59 8.32
N ASP A 54 -3.94 -6.91 9.14
CA ASP A 54 -5.32 -6.53 8.84
C ASP A 54 -5.38 -5.63 7.61
N ALA A 55 -4.55 -4.58 7.57
CA ALA A 55 -4.45 -3.70 6.42
C ALA A 55 -3.98 -4.42 5.13
N HIS A 56 -3.16 -5.46 5.27
CA HIS A 56 -2.67 -6.26 4.15
C HIS A 56 -3.69 -7.31 3.69
N HIS A 57 -4.48 -7.85 4.61
CA HIS A 57 -5.59 -8.74 4.28
C HIS A 57 -6.63 -8.03 3.41
N ASP A 58 -6.95 -6.79 3.75
CA ASP A 58 -7.88 -5.96 2.98
C ASP A 58 -7.38 -5.66 1.57
N ASP A 59 -6.07 -5.44 1.40
CA ASP A 59 -5.46 -5.20 0.09
C ASP A 59 -4.02 -5.76 0.02
N PRO A 60 -3.86 -6.99 -0.50
CA PRO A 60 -2.56 -7.64 -0.62
C PRO A 60 -1.61 -6.90 -1.58
N THR A 61 -2.11 -6.00 -2.42
CA THR A 61 -1.28 -5.22 -3.34
C THR A 61 -0.51 -4.12 -2.62
N PHE A 62 -0.91 -3.73 -1.41
CA PHE A 62 -0.30 -2.61 -0.70
C PHE A 62 1.12 -2.93 -0.24
N GLY A 63 2.04 -2.02 -0.56
CA GLY A 63 3.37 -2.00 0.03
C GLY A 63 3.36 -1.37 1.43
N TYR A 64 4.45 -1.57 2.17
CA TYR A 64 4.60 -1.10 3.56
C TYR A 64 4.29 0.38 3.80
N ARG A 65 4.44 1.24 2.79
CA ARG A 65 4.08 2.67 2.87
C ARG A 65 2.58 2.83 3.12
N TYR A 66 1.76 2.22 2.26
CA TYR A 66 0.31 2.31 2.35
C TYR A 66 -0.24 1.53 3.53
N LEU A 67 0.37 0.38 3.88
CA LEU A 67 0.03 -0.35 5.10
C LEU A 67 0.25 0.51 6.36
N ALA A 68 1.30 1.32 6.39
CA ALA A 68 1.55 2.23 7.52
C ALA A 68 0.50 3.35 7.62
N ASP A 69 0.02 3.86 6.47
CA ASP A 69 -1.00 4.90 6.43
C ASP A 69 -2.39 4.33 6.79
N GLN A 70 -2.69 3.10 6.36
CA GLN A 70 -3.89 2.37 6.79
C GLN A 70 -3.87 2.04 8.28
N ALA A 71 -2.76 1.51 8.78
CA ALA A 71 -2.58 1.29 10.21
C ALA A 71 -2.75 2.58 11.00
N ARG A 72 -2.25 3.72 10.49
CA ARG A 72 -2.45 5.04 11.10
C ARG A 72 -3.93 5.43 11.16
N ARG A 73 -4.70 5.21 10.08
CA ARG A 73 -6.16 5.45 10.08
C ARG A 73 -6.89 4.57 11.08
N ALA A 74 -6.43 3.33 11.28
CA ALA A 74 -6.93 2.42 12.31
C ALA A 74 -6.44 2.76 13.75
N GLY A 75 -5.77 3.89 13.95
CA GLY A 75 -5.25 4.33 15.25
C GLY A 75 -3.84 3.86 15.60
N TRP A 76 -3.25 2.98 14.79
CA TRP A 76 -1.93 2.40 15.03
C TRP A 76 -0.81 3.20 14.35
N ARG A 77 -0.35 4.27 15.03
CA ARG A 77 0.73 5.11 14.52
C ARG A 77 2.09 4.41 14.54
N MET A 78 2.80 4.45 13.41
CA MET A 78 4.20 4.05 13.29
C MET A 78 4.92 4.78 12.14
N SER A 79 6.25 4.82 12.19
CA SER A 79 7.05 5.35 11.09
C SER A 79 7.06 4.39 9.89
N ARG A 80 7.28 4.90 8.68
CA ARG A 80 7.43 4.07 7.46
C ARG A 80 8.59 3.07 7.59
N HIS A 81 9.69 3.45 8.27
CA HIS A 81 10.81 2.55 8.53
C HIS A 81 10.42 1.42 9.49
N THR A 82 9.68 1.74 10.56
CA THR A 82 9.13 0.74 11.48
C THR A 82 8.20 -0.22 10.76
N ALA A 83 7.25 0.29 9.97
CA ALA A 83 6.33 -0.53 9.18
C ALA A 83 7.09 -1.49 8.24
N ARG A 84 8.10 -0.99 7.52
CA ARG A 84 8.97 -1.82 6.66
C ARG A 84 9.65 -2.93 7.44
N LYS A 85 10.23 -2.62 8.60
CA LYS A 85 10.91 -3.60 9.47
C LYS A 85 9.93 -4.67 9.96
N LEU A 86 8.75 -4.25 10.42
CA LEU A 86 7.72 -5.16 10.91
C LEU A 86 7.15 -6.05 9.81
N CYS A 87 6.85 -5.50 8.63
CA CYS A 87 6.42 -6.28 7.46
C CYS A 87 7.47 -7.34 7.10
N SER A 88 8.75 -6.96 7.05
CA SER A 88 9.84 -7.90 6.77
C SER A 88 9.97 -9.00 7.83
N GLN A 89 9.70 -8.70 9.09
CA GLN A 89 9.76 -9.69 10.18
C GLN A 89 8.55 -10.62 10.19
N ALA A 90 7.38 -10.11 9.81
CA ALA A 90 6.13 -10.85 9.73
C ALA A 90 5.93 -11.58 8.39
N GLY A 91 6.84 -11.41 7.43
CA GLY A 91 6.71 -12.00 6.09
C GLY A 91 5.62 -11.34 5.23
N ILE A 92 5.18 -10.13 5.57
CA ILE A 92 4.17 -9.39 4.82
C ILE A 92 4.81 -8.82 3.55
N LEU A 93 4.41 -9.34 2.39
CA LEU A 93 4.93 -8.97 1.09
C LEU A 93 3.78 -8.57 0.17
N SER A 94 3.93 -7.43 -0.51
CA SER A 94 2.96 -6.99 -1.52
C SER A 94 2.92 -7.98 -2.69
N CYS A 95 1.72 -8.38 -3.10
CA CYS A 95 1.50 -9.22 -4.29
C CYS A 95 1.59 -8.42 -5.60
N ALA A 96 1.81 -7.10 -5.53
CA ALA A 96 2.03 -6.27 -6.71
C ALA A 96 3.28 -6.74 -7.45
N GLN A 97 3.08 -7.56 -8.49
CA GLN A 97 4.17 -8.07 -9.29
C GLN A 97 4.90 -6.91 -9.96
N ARG A 98 6.08 -6.56 -9.47
CA ARG A 98 7.05 -5.84 -10.28
C ARG A 98 7.56 -6.81 -11.33
N ARG A 99 6.93 -6.82 -12.50
CA ARG A 99 7.57 -7.36 -13.70
C ARG A 99 8.89 -6.62 -13.88
N ARG A 100 10.01 -7.27 -13.55
CA ARG A 100 11.32 -6.80 -13.96
C ARG A 100 11.31 -6.81 -15.47
N ARG A 101 11.15 -5.63 -16.10
CA ARG A 101 11.43 -5.49 -17.53
C ARG A 101 12.90 -5.85 -17.70
N GLY A 102 13.17 -6.99 -18.33
CA GLY A 102 14.52 -7.30 -18.79
C GLY A 102 15.03 -6.13 -19.61
N LYS A 103 16.26 -5.67 -19.35
CA LYS A 103 16.88 -4.66 -20.19
C LYS A 103 16.95 -5.23 -21.61
N GLY A 104 16.36 -4.54 -22.59
CA GLY A 104 16.71 -4.75 -24.01
C GLY A 104 15.62 -5.13 -24.99
N LYS A 105 14.34 -5.30 -24.63
CA LYS A 105 13.30 -5.46 -25.65
C LYS A 105 12.80 -4.09 -26.12
N LYS A 106 13.17 -3.69 -27.35
CA LYS A 106 12.49 -2.59 -28.04
C LYS A 106 11.01 -2.96 -28.16
N ALA A 107 10.12 -2.01 -27.86
CA ALA A 107 8.70 -2.22 -28.09
C ALA A 107 8.49 -2.53 -29.58
N GLY A 108 7.73 -3.59 -29.88
CA GLY A 108 7.33 -3.88 -31.25
C GLY A 108 6.44 -2.75 -31.79
N PRO A 109 6.23 -2.70 -33.11
CA PRO A 109 5.27 -1.79 -33.71
C PRO A 109 3.89 -1.93 -33.03
N PRO A 110 3.09 -0.85 -32.92
CA PRO A 110 1.76 -0.91 -32.33
C PRO A 110 0.94 -1.99 -33.03
N VAL A 111 0.29 -2.84 -32.24
CA VAL A 111 -0.56 -3.94 -32.75
C VAL A 111 -1.91 -3.41 -33.26
N PHE A 112 -2.25 -2.16 -32.93
CA PHE A 112 -3.54 -1.55 -33.21
C PHE A 112 -3.37 -0.18 -33.86
N ASP A 113 -4.38 0.22 -34.62
CA ASP A 113 -4.43 1.51 -35.29
C ASP A 113 -4.43 2.66 -34.29
N ASP A 114 -3.75 3.75 -34.67
CA ASP A 114 -3.77 5.00 -33.92
C ASP A 114 -5.13 5.69 -34.10
N HIS A 115 -5.98 5.54 -33.10
CA HIS A 115 -7.31 6.17 -33.05
C HIS A 115 -7.31 7.56 -32.38
N VAL A 116 -6.15 8.16 -32.07
CA VAL A 116 -6.09 9.44 -31.34
C VAL A 116 -6.85 10.54 -32.07
N LYS A 117 -6.68 10.68 -33.40
CA LYS A 117 -7.36 11.72 -34.18
C LYS A 117 -8.88 11.54 -34.23
N PRO A 118 -9.44 10.36 -34.57
CA PRO A 118 -10.88 10.11 -34.49
C PRO A 118 -11.48 10.37 -33.11
N VAL A 119 -10.82 9.89 -32.04
CA VAL A 119 -11.30 10.05 -30.66
C VAL A 119 -11.33 11.53 -30.26
N LEU A 120 -10.27 12.28 -30.58
CA LEU A 120 -10.21 13.70 -30.30
C LEU A 120 -11.32 14.49 -31.01
N ARG A 121 -11.61 14.15 -32.26
CA ARG A 121 -12.71 14.76 -33.02
C ARG A 121 -14.09 14.43 -32.44
N ALA A 122 -14.27 13.21 -31.96
CA ALA A 122 -15.51 12.82 -31.27
C ALA A 122 -15.66 13.59 -29.94
N MET A 123 -14.61 13.65 -29.12
CA MET A 123 -14.60 14.42 -27.87
C MET A 123 -14.94 15.89 -28.09
N ALA A 124 -14.29 16.55 -29.07
CA ALA A 124 -14.54 17.95 -29.36
C ALA A 124 -15.98 18.23 -29.83
N ARG A 125 -16.61 17.28 -30.53
CA ARG A 125 -18.04 17.38 -30.88
C ARG A 125 -18.91 17.29 -29.64
N GLU A 126 -18.59 16.38 -28.72
CA GLU A 126 -19.37 16.19 -27.49
C GLU A 126 -19.28 17.40 -26.55
N LEU A 127 -18.07 17.94 -26.35
CA LEU A 127 -17.87 19.14 -25.54
C LEU A 127 -18.70 20.32 -26.07
N ARG A 128 -18.72 20.53 -27.39
CA ARG A 128 -19.56 21.57 -28.02
C ARG A 128 -21.07 21.34 -27.83
N ARG A 129 -21.53 20.09 -27.76
CA ARG A 129 -22.96 19.79 -27.51
C ARG A 129 -23.40 20.16 -26.10
N HIS A 130 -22.46 20.21 -25.16
CA HIS A 130 -22.71 20.52 -23.76
C HIS A 130 -22.18 21.91 -23.37
N ASP A 131 -21.91 22.79 -24.34
CA ASP A 131 -21.36 24.14 -24.14
C ASP A 131 -20.08 24.17 -23.27
N MET A 132 -19.31 23.08 -23.33
CA MET A 132 -18.04 22.96 -22.62
C MET A 132 -16.87 23.32 -23.55
N VAL A 133 -15.88 24.03 -23.00
CA VAL A 133 -14.62 24.35 -23.70
C VAL A 133 -13.56 23.34 -23.31
N GLY A 134 -13.05 22.58 -24.29
CA GLY A 134 -11.94 21.67 -24.06
C GLY A 134 -10.62 22.41 -23.94
N SER A 135 -9.92 22.24 -22.82
CA SER A 135 -8.53 22.67 -22.67
C SER A 135 -7.60 21.51 -23.02
N MET A 136 -6.77 21.68 -24.05
CA MET A 136 -5.82 20.65 -24.52
C MET A 136 -4.41 20.81 -23.92
N GLY A 137 -4.21 21.82 -23.06
CA GLY A 137 -2.88 22.18 -22.54
C GLY A 137 -1.90 22.54 -23.67
N ARG A 138 -0.63 22.72 -23.30
CA ARG A 138 0.46 22.77 -24.29
C ARG A 138 0.76 21.33 -24.74
N ALA A 139 1.33 21.14 -25.93
CA ALA A 139 1.92 19.84 -26.28
C ALA A 139 3.19 19.60 -25.45
N GLY A 140 3.30 18.45 -24.78
CA GLY A 140 4.51 18.00 -24.07
C GLY A 140 4.75 18.41 -22.60
N PRO A 141 3.88 19.14 -21.85
CA PRO A 141 4.06 19.31 -20.41
C PRO A 141 3.70 18.01 -19.71
N ALA A 142 4.72 17.29 -19.24
CA ALA A 142 4.55 16.03 -18.52
C ALA A 142 3.71 16.16 -17.23
N GLY A 143 3.58 17.38 -16.68
CA GLY A 143 2.80 17.67 -15.47
C GLY A 143 1.29 17.49 -15.66
N ASP A 144 0.73 17.95 -16.79
CA ASP A 144 -0.72 18.01 -17.01
C ASP A 144 -1.37 16.62 -17.03
N ASN A 145 -0.61 15.61 -17.46
CA ASN A 145 -1.08 14.21 -17.52
C ASN A 145 -0.56 13.35 -16.35
N ALA A 146 0.26 13.90 -15.44
CA ALA A 146 0.92 13.13 -14.40
C ALA A 146 -0.06 12.39 -13.46
N ALA A 147 -1.20 13.02 -13.16
CA ALA A 147 -2.24 12.42 -12.33
C ALA A 147 -2.86 11.18 -13.00
N MET A 148 -3.17 11.27 -14.29
CA MET A 148 -3.74 10.16 -15.06
C MET A 148 -2.72 9.04 -15.29
N GLU A 149 -1.46 9.36 -15.53
CA GLU A 149 -0.38 8.36 -15.63
C GLU A 149 -0.20 7.59 -14.30
N SER A 150 -0.28 8.30 -13.17
CA SER A 150 -0.24 7.68 -11.84
C SER A 150 -1.44 6.75 -11.62
N LEU A 151 -2.66 7.20 -11.95
CA LEU A 151 -3.87 6.38 -11.90
C LEU A 151 -3.73 5.12 -12.75
N TRP A 152 -3.29 5.25 -14.00
CA TRP A 152 -3.16 4.12 -14.93
C TRP A 152 -2.12 3.10 -14.48
N SER A 153 -0.96 3.57 -13.99
CA SER A 153 0.07 2.73 -13.39
C SER A 153 -0.46 1.90 -12.21
N LEU A 154 -1.31 2.53 -11.37
CA LEU A 154 -1.98 1.84 -10.27
C LEU A 154 -3.01 0.85 -10.78
N LEU A 155 -3.90 1.24 -11.70
CA LEU A 155 -4.92 0.35 -12.24
C LEU A 155 -4.29 -0.89 -12.88
N GLN A 156 -3.21 -0.71 -13.64
CA GLN A 156 -2.43 -1.81 -14.19
C GLN A 156 -1.91 -2.75 -13.10
N THR A 157 -1.27 -2.19 -12.07
CA THR A 157 -0.62 -2.98 -11.02
C THR A 157 -1.62 -3.71 -10.12
N ASN A 158 -2.75 -3.09 -9.83
CA ASN A 158 -3.72 -3.55 -8.83
C ASN A 158 -4.86 -4.36 -9.44
N VAL A 159 -5.20 -4.14 -10.71
CA VAL A 159 -6.31 -4.83 -11.37
C VAL A 159 -5.78 -5.67 -12.52
N LEU A 160 -5.19 -5.03 -13.54
CA LEU A 160 -4.90 -5.70 -14.82
C LEU A 160 -3.81 -6.77 -14.72
N ASN A 161 -2.82 -6.58 -13.85
CA ASN A 161 -1.69 -7.50 -13.67
C ASN A 161 -1.99 -8.60 -12.64
N GLN A 162 -3.04 -8.48 -11.83
CA GLN A 162 -3.32 -9.42 -10.74
C GLN A 162 -4.07 -10.65 -11.23
N GLN A 163 -5.08 -10.47 -12.08
CA GLN A 163 -5.93 -11.56 -12.56
C GLN A 163 -6.27 -11.39 -14.03
N ARG A 164 -6.41 -12.50 -14.76
CA ARG A 164 -6.94 -12.48 -16.12
C ARG A 164 -8.46 -12.54 -16.03
N SER A 165 -9.14 -11.52 -16.55
CA SER A 165 -10.60 -11.54 -16.72
C SER A 165 -10.95 -12.39 -17.94
N ALA A 166 -11.95 -13.27 -17.80
CA ALA A 166 -12.44 -14.07 -18.91
C ALA A 166 -13.31 -13.23 -19.85
N THR A 167 -14.02 -12.24 -19.29
CA THR A 167 -14.93 -11.38 -20.06
C THR A 167 -14.65 -9.89 -19.86
N ARG A 168 -15.13 -9.07 -20.82
CA ARG A 168 -15.08 -7.61 -20.73
C ARG A 168 -15.94 -7.07 -19.57
N HIS A 169 -17.04 -7.75 -19.24
CA HIS A 169 -17.93 -7.34 -18.15
C HIS A 169 -17.25 -7.53 -16.79
N GLU A 170 -16.62 -8.69 -16.56
CA GLU A 170 -15.82 -8.94 -15.36
C GLU A 170 -14.70 -7.91 -15.19
N LEU A 171 -13.97 -7.62 -16.27
CA LEU A 171 -12.92 -6.61 -16.24
C LEU A 171 -13.47 -5.23 -15.87
N ARG A 172 -14.60 -4.84 -16.47
CA ARG A 172 -15.27 -3.57 -16.16
C ARG A 172 -15.67 -3.51 -14.69
N LEU A 173 -16.25 -4.57 -14.15
CA LEU A 173 -16.64 -4.64 -12.74
C LEU A 173 -15.43 -4.53 -11.81
N ALA A 174 -14.35 -5.27 -12.11
CA ALA A 174 -13.11 -5.21 -11.32
C ALA A 174 -12.50 -3.80 -11.30
N ILE A 175 -12.48 -3.12 -12.46
CA ILE A 175 -12.01 -1.73 -12.57
C ILE A 175 -12.87 -0.80 -11.70
N VAL A 176 -14.20 -0.85 -11.87
CA VAL A 176 -15.12 0.04 -11.13
C VAL A 176 -15.03 -0.21 -9.62
N VAL A 177 -15.04 -1.48 -9.20
CA VAL A 177 -14.93 -1.84 -7.77
C VAL A 177 -13.62 -1.35 -7.18
N TRP A 178 -12.51 -1.50 -7.91
CA TRP A 178 -11.22 -1.01 -7.43
C TRP A 178 -11.18 0.53 -7.35
N ILE A 179 -11.69 1.24 -8.36
CA ILE A 179 -11.75 2.71 -8.34
C ILE A 179 -12.58 3.19 -7.15
N GLU A 180 -13.81 2.71 -7.03
CA GLU A 180 -14.79 3.20 -6.05
C GLU A 180 -14.45 2.80 -4.63
N ARG A 181 -14.00 1.56 -4.41
CA ARG A 181 -13.77 1.06 -3.04
C ARG A 181 -12.34 1.31 -2.57
N LYS A 182 -11.34 1.20 -3.45
CA LYS A 182 -9.93 1.27 -3.06
C LYS A 182 -9.35 2.64 -3.36
N TYR A 183 -9.38 3.06 -4.62
CA TYR A 183 -8.70 4.28 -5.05
C TYR A 183 -9.32 5.54 -4.43
N HIS A 184 -10.65 5.71 -4.51
CA HIS A 184 -11.33 6.89 -4.01
C HIS A 184 -11.48 6.94 -2.48
N ARG A 185 -11.63 5.79 -1.81
CA ARG A 185 -12.06 5.73 -0.39
C ARG A 185 -11.01 5.24 0.60
N GLN A 186 -10.03 4.44 0.17
CA GLN A 186 -9.08 3.81 1.10
C GLN A 186 -7.63 4.25 0.86
N ARG A 187 -7.31 4.73 -0.34
CA ARG A 187 -5.93 5.04 -0.73
C ARG A 187 -5.60 6.51 -0.46
N ALA A 188 -4.93 6.75 0.67
CA ALA A 188 -4.26 8.03 0.93
C ALA A 188 -3.21 8.33 -0.14
N GLN A 189 -3.11 9.59 -0.53
CA GLN A 189 -2.12 10.06 -1.49
C GLN A 189 -1.26 11.15 -0.85
N ASP A 190 0.07 11.01 -0.95
CA ASP A 190 1.02 12.00 -0.43
C ASP A 190 0.81 13.39 -1.08
N THR A 191 0.37 13.43 -2.35
CA THR A 191 0.05 14.67 -3.08
C THR A 191 -1.24 15.35 -2.62
N LEU A 192 -2.09 14.64 -1.89
CA LEU A 192 -3.35 15.14 -1.34
C LEU A 192 -3.24 15.30 0.19
N ASP A 193 -2.04 15.56 0.71
CA ASP A 193 -1.73 15.66 2.15
C ASP A 193 -2.16 14.43 2.97
N GLY A 194 -2.08 13.25 2.35
CA GLY A 194 -2.49 12.00 3.00
C GLY A 194 -3.99 11.77 3.04
N LEU A 195 -4.78 12.58 2.33
CA LEU A 195 -6.21 12.35 2.11
C LEU A 195 -6.44 11.36 0.97
N THR A 196 -7.60 10.71 1.01
CA THR A 196 -8.16 10.02 -0.15
C THR A 196 -8.87 11.02 -1.07
N PRO A 197 -9.08 10.70 -2.36
CA PRO A 197 -9.81 11.58 -3.27
C PRO A 197 -11.17 12.03 -2.72
N ILE A 198 -11.95 11.12 -2.13
CA ILE A 198 -13.26 11.46 -1.59
C ILE A 198 -13.18 12.32 -0.32
N GLU A 199 -12.16 12.12 0.51
CA GLU A 199 -11.92 12.96 1.69
C GLU A 199 -11.54 14.39 1.29
N LEU A 200 -10.76 14.55 0.21
CA LEU A 200 -10.43 15.86 -0.33
C LEU A 200 -11.65 16.55 -0.91
N GLU A 201 -12.44 15.87 -1.74
CA GLU A 201 -13.68 16.41 -2.29
C GLU A 201 -14.64 16.83 -1.18
N ALA A 202 -14.81 16.00 -0.14
CA ALA A 202 -15.64 16.34 1.01
C ALA A 202 -15.15 17.62 1.71
N LYS A 203 -13.83 17.79 1.90
CA LYS A 203 -13.26 19.02 2.48
C LYS A 203 -13.45 20.26 1.60
N LEU A 204 -13.40 20.10 0.28
CA LEU A 204 -13.64 21.21 -0.66
C LEU A 204 -15.13 21.56 -0.76
N THR A 205 -16.02 20.62 -0.43
CA THR A 205 -17.47 20.78 -0.50
C THR A 205 -18.08 21.22 0.83
N GLU A 206 -17.35 21.11 1.96
CA GLU A 206 -17.74 21.77 3.20
C GLU A 206 -17.94 23.27 2.91
N PRO A 207 -19.15 23.82 3.16
CA PRO A 207 -19.36 25.24 2.94
C PRO A 207 -18.36 25.97 3.83
N LEU A 208 -17.55 26.85 3.23
CA LEU A 208 -16.84 27.91 3.95
C LEU A 208 -17.89 28.59 4.83
N THR A 209 -17.98 28.21 6.10
CA THR A 209 -18.76 28.94 7.07
C THR A 209 -18.10 30.30 7.15
N LEU A 210 -18.67 31.26 6.42
CA LEU A 210 -18.39 32.67 6.58
C LEU A 210 -18.69 32.98 8.05
N THR A 211 -17.66 32.97 8.88
CA THR A 211 -17.72 33.51 10.23
C THR A 211 -18.05 34.99 10.08
N ALA A 212 -19.27 35.34 10.45
CA ALA A 212 -19.78 36.70 10.57
C ALA A 212 -19.08 37.46 11.71
#